data_AF-A0A7Y8IXX2-F1
#
_entry.id   AF-A0A7Y8IXX2-F1
#
_cell.length_a   1.000
_cell.length_b   1.000
_cell.length_c   1.000
_cell.angle_alpha   90.00
_cell.angle_beta   90.00
_cell.angle_gamma   90.00
#
_symmetry.space_group_name_H-M   'P 1'
#
loop_
_entity.id
_entity.type
_entity.pdbx_description
1 polymer ?
#
loop_
_entity_poly.entity_id
_entity_poly.type
_entity_poly.pdbx_seq_one_letter_code
_entity_poly.pdbx_strand_id
1 'polypeptide(L)'
;MKGYFKKSLLNLLSFLVVMGYFGYGNILIAYANDWKQAIDPWKWVFPRDHGSHPEFRTEWWYFTGNLADSSKKGFGYQLTFFRQGVLYEAKDPNHPWAIRDVYLAHF
;
A
#
# COMPACT_ATOMS: atom_id res chain seq x y z
N MET A 1 39.32 26.44 31.22
CA MET A 1 39.31 25.36 30.20
C MET A 1 38.27 24.25 30.44
N LYS A 2 38.00 23.78 31.67
CA LYS A 2 37.04 22.67 31.92
C LYS A 2 35.59 22.91 31.44
N GLY A 3 35.09 24.15 31.48
CA GLY A 3 33.72 24.48 31.06
C GLY A 3 33.47 24.44 29.54
N TYR A 4 34.48 24.75 28.73
CA TYR A 4 34.40 24.67 27.26
C TYR A 4 34.35 23.22 26.78
N PHE A 5 35.12 22.34 27.41
CA PHE A 5 35.13 20.91 27.08
C PHE A 5 33.77 20.23 27.35
N LYS A 6 33.12 20.58 28.48
CA LYS A 6 31.80 20.04 28.82
C LYS A 6 30.70 20.49 27.85
N LYS A 7 30.74 21.75 27.39
CA LYS A 7 29.81 22.26 26.34
C LYS A 7 30.08 21.61 24.98
N SER A 8 31.35 21.43 24.62
CA SER A 8 31.73 20.74 23.36
C SER A 8 31.26 19.28 23.34
N LEU A 9 31.40 18.58 24.47
CA LEU A 9 30.94 17.19 24.61
C LEU A 9 29.41 17.09 24.56
N LEU A 10 28.70 18.03 25.19
CA LEU A 10 27.23 18.07 25.16
C LEU A 10 26.70 18.35 23.75
N ASN A 11 27.34 19.25 23.00
CA ASN A 11 26.97 19.55 21.61
C ASN A 11 27.23 18.34 20.69
N LEU A 12 28.33 17.61 20.88
CA LEU A 12 28.63 16.40 20.11
C LEU A 12 27.61 15.30 20.40
N LEU A 13 27.23 15.11 21.67
CA LEU A 13 26.18 14.17 22.06
C LEU A 13 24.82 14.55 21.45
N SER A 14 24.42 15.82 21.50
CA SER A 14 23.19 16.29 20.85
C SER A 14 23.22 16.08 19.34
N PHE A 15 24.37 16.32 18.69
CA PHE A 15 24.54 16.08 17.25
C PHE A 15 24.44 14.60 16.88
N LEU A 16 25.03 13.71 17.70
CA LEU A 16 24.94 12.26 17.52
C LEU A 16 23.53 11.73 17.78
N VAL A 17 22.79 12.29 18.75
CA VAL A 17 21.39 11.94 19.00
C VAL A 17 20.51 12.39 17.83
N VAL A 18 20.73 13.58 17.29
CA VAL A 18 20.01 14.08 16.10
C VAL A 18 20.32 13.23 14.87
N MET A 19 21.60 12.91 14.61
CA MET A 19 22.00 12.00 13.52
C MET A 19 21.47 10.57 13.72
N GLY A 20 21.41 10.08 14.96
CA GLY A 20 20.75 8.82 15.28
C GLY A 20 19.26 8.87 14.97
N TYR A 21 18.57 9.95 15.35
CA TYR A 21 17.14 10.13 15.07
C TYR A 21 16.84 10.21 13.57
N PHE A 22 17.66 10.93 12.80
CA PHE A 22 17.53 11.00 11.34
C PHE A 22 18.00 9.71 10.64
N GLY A 23 18.99 9.00 11.16
CA GLY A 23 19.47 7.72 10.62
C GLY A 23 18.49 6.57 10.87
N TYR A 24 17.88 6.49 12.05
CA TYR A 24 16.85 5.51 12.38
C TYR A 24 15.46 5.86 11.81
N GLY A 25 15.16 7.16 11.63
CA GLY A 25 13.89 7.62 11.04
C GLY A 25 13.67 7.16 9.59
N ASN A 26 14.73 6.79 8.88
CA ASN A 26 14.66 6.23 7.53
C ASN A 26 14.39 4.72 7.48
N ILE A 27 14.43 4.00 8.62
CA ILE A 27 14.29 2.54 8.65
C ILE A 27 12.82 2.10 8.66
N LEU A 28 11.89 2.99 9.03
CA LEU A 28 10.44 2.67 9.08
C LEU A 28 9.72 2.85 7.76
N ILE A 29 10.47 3.07 6.69
CA ILE A 29 9.91 3.14 5.36
C ILE A 29 10.46 2.01 4.51
N ALA A 30 10.09 0.80 4.93
CA ALA A 30 9.81 -0.30 4.03
C ALA A 30 8.63 0.10 3.12
N TYR A 31 8.87 1.09 2.26
CA TYR A 31 7.92 1.55 1.27
C TYR A 31 7.62 0.39 0.33
N ALA A 32 6.41 0.40 -0.20
CA ALA A 32 5.96 -0.44 -1.30
C ALA A 32 6.73 -0.14 -2.61
N ASN A 33 8.04 0.13 -2.56
CA ASN A 33 8.90 0.53 -3.67
C ASN A 33 8.90 -0.49 -4.81
N ASP A 34 8.70 -1.77 -4.47
CA ASP A 34 8.63 -2.84 -5.47
C ASP A 34 7.35 -2.73 -6.32
N TRP A 35 6.30 -2.08 -5.81
CA TRP A 35 5.03 -1.88 -6.51
C TRP A 35 5.04 -0.56 -7.31
N LYS A 36 4.33 -0.57 -8.44
CA LYS A 36 4.11 0.62 -9.25
C LYS A 36 3.38 1.70 -8.44
N GLN A 37 3.87 2.94 -8.56
CA GLN A 37 3.28 4.10 -7.91
C GLN A 37 2.31 4.82 -8.87
N ALA A 38 1.15 5.23 -8.38
CA ALA A 38 0.14 5.97 -9.14
C ALA A 38 0.38 7.49 -9.07
N ILE A 39 1.60 7.92 -9.43
CA ILE A 39 2.04 9.32 -9.30
C ILE A 39 1.98 10.12 -10.61
N ASP A 40 1.91 9.43 -11.75
CA ASP A 40 1.86 10.04 -13.08
C ASP A 40 0.52 9.75 -13.77
N PRO A 41 0.13 10.55 -14.78
CA PRO A 41 -1.06 10.27 -15.58
C PRO A 41 -1.05 8.85 -16.18
N TRP A 42 -2.16 8.14 -16.04
CA TRP A 42 -2.33 6.81 -16.64
C TRP A 42 -2.88 6.89 -18.06
N LYS A 43 -2.19 6.29 -19.02
CA LYS A 43 -2.70 6.13 -20.39
C LYS A 43 -3.61 4.91 -20.45
N TRP A 44 -4.92 5.15 -20.36
CA TRP A 44 -5.94 4.11 -20.45
C TRP A 44 -6.00 3.47 -21.84
N VAL A 45 -6.04 2.14 -21.86
CA VAL A 45 -6.13 1.27 -23.04
C VAL A 45 -7.16 0.19 -22.74
N PHE A 46 -8.32 0.27 -23.38
CA PHE A 46 -9.38 -0.71 -23.24
C PHE A 46 -9.38 -1.67 -24.46
N PRO A 47 -9.68 -2.97 -24.26
CA PRO A 47 -10.25 -3.59 -23.06
C PRO A 47 -9.24 -4.03 -21.99
N ARG A 48 -7.92 -3.86 -22.20
CA ARG A 48 -6.87 -4.29 -21.26
C ARG A 48 -7.13 -3.78 -19.83
N ASP A 49 -7.40 -2.48 -19.67
CA ASP A 49 -7.61 -1.85 -18.36
C ASP A 49 -8.98 -2.13 -17.73
N HIS A 50 -9.80 -3.03 -18.31
CA HIS A 50 -10.91 -3.64 -17.56
C HIS A 50 -10.43 -4.75 -16.61
N GLY A 51 -9.27 -5.34 -16.88
CA GLY A 51 -8.70 -6.44 -16.11
C GLY A 51 -8.00 -5.99 -14.84
N SER A 52 -7.25 -6.90 -14.24
CA SER A 52 -6.44 -6.61 -13.05
C SER A 52 -5.14 -5.88 -13.39
N HIS A 53 -4.66 -5.10 -12.42
CA HIS A 53 -3.42 -4.33 -12.45
C HIS A 53 -2.50 -4.82 -11.32
N PRO A 54 -1.92 -6.03 -11.46
CA PRO A 54 -1.14 -6.68 -10.42
C PRO A 54 0.15 -5.95 -10.07
N GLU A 55 0.62 -5.01 -10.89
CA GLU A 55 1.78 -4.18 -10.62
C GLU A 55 1.55 -3.17 -9.49
N PHE A 56 0.29 -2.87 -9.15
CA PHE A 56 -0.06 -2.05 -8.00
C PHE A 56 -0.30 -2.90 -6.77
N ARG A 57 -0.03 -2.36 -5.58
CA ARG A 57 -0.23 -3.11 -4.33
C ARG A 57 -1.69 -3.34 -4.00
N THR A 58 -2.58 -2.42 -4.36
CA THR A 58 -3.99 -2.47 -3.95
C THR A 58 -4.88 -2.25 -5.15
N GLU A 59 -5.94 -3.05 -5.25
CA GLU A 59 -6.92 -2.96 -6.33
C GLU A 59 -8.34 -3.23 -5.83
N TRP A 60 -9.32 -2.56 -6.44
CA TRP A 60 -10.70 -2.50 -5.97
C TRP A 60 -11.64 -2.68 -7.14
N TRP A 61 -12.67 -3.52 -6.97
CA TRP A 61 -13.82 -3.56 -7.85
C TRP A 61 -15.06 -3.31 -7.01
N TYR A 62 -15.74 -2.20 -7.27
CA TYR A 62 -16.89 -1.77 -6.50
C TYR A 62 -18.13 -1.61 -7.38
N PHE A 63 -19.10 -2.49 -7.19
CA PHE A 63 -20.36 -2.50 -7.90
C PHE A 63 -21.46 -2.02 -6.95
N THR A 64 -22.18 -0.99 -7.37
CA THR A 64 -23.37 -0.50 -6.66
C THR A 64 -24.49 -0.27 -7.65
N GLY A 65 -25.72 -0.44 -7.21
CA GLY A 65 -26.85 -0.16 -8.07
C GLY A 65 -28.20 -0.27 -7.38
N ASN A 66 -29.21 0.04 -8.17
CA ASN A 66 -30.60 0.00 -7.77
C ASN A 66 -31.34 -1.01 -8.65
N LEU A 67 -32.17 -1.83 -8.04
CA LEU A 67 -33.02 -2.82 -8.70
C LEU A 67 -34.48 -2.50 -8.40
N ALA A 68 -35.37 -2.92 -9.28
CA ALA A 68 -36.80 -2.94 -9.03
C ALA A 68 -37.35 -4.33 -9.31
N ASP A 69 -38.20 -4.84 -8.44
CA ASP A 69 -38.93 -6.08 -8.73
C ASP A 69 -40.12 -5.83 -9.67
N SER A 70 -40.82 -6.91 -10.05
CA SER A 70 -42.02 -6.82 -10.91
C SER A 70 -43.15 -5.99 -10.29
N SER A 71 -43.15 -5.79 -8.98
CA SER A 71 -44.12 -4.98 -8.22
C SER A 71 -43.68 -3.52 -8.08
N LYS A 72 -42.58 -3.12 -8.74
CA LYS A 72 -41.95 -1.79 -8.66
C LYS A 72 -41.37 -1.45 -7.27
N LYS A 73 -41.15 -2.44 -6.41
CA LYS A 73 -40.44 -2.23 -5.15
C LYS A 73 -38.95 -2.06 -5.42
N GLY A 74 -38.37 -0.98 -4.89
CA GLY A 74 -36.95 -0.66 -5.05
C GLY A 74 -36.06 -1.43 -4.07
N PHE A 75 -34.87 -1.80 -4.54
CA PHE A 75 -33.80 -2.41 -3.74
C PHE A 75 -32.46 -1.74 -4.09
N GLY A 76 -31.62 -1.52 -3.09
CA GLY A 76 -30.21 -1.20 -3.31
C GLY A 76 -29.37 -2.45 -3.18
N TYR A 77 -28.28 -2.55 -3.94
CA TYR A 77 -27.27 -3.58 -3.73
C TYR A 77 -25.87 -2.97 -3.78
N GLN A 78 -24.94 -3.67 -3.15
CA GLN A 78 -23.52 -3.41 -3.24
C GLN A 78 -22.79 -4.74 -3.36
N LEU A 79 -21.66 -4.75 -4.06
CA LEU A 79 -20.74 -5.88 -4.15
C LEU A 79 -19.34 -5.31 -4.30
N THR A 80 -18.46 -5.69 -3.39
CA THR A 80 -17.09 -5.17 -3.40
C THR A 80 -16.08 -6.30 -3.33
N PHE A 81 -15.02 -6.18 -4.14
CA PHE A 81 -13.83 -7.00 -4.07
C PHE A 81 -12.62 -6.11 -3.83
N PHE A 82 -11.75 -6.56 -2.91
CA PHE A 82 -10.45 -5.95 -2.65
C PHE A 82 -9.36 -6.97 -2.93
N ARG A 83 -8.32 -6.57 -3.67
CA ARG A 83 -7.05 -7.28 -3.72
C ARG A 83 -5.99 -6.46 -2.99
N GLN A 84 -5.30 -7.10 -2.05
CA GLN A 84 -4.16 -6.51 -1.36
C GLN A 84 -2.93 -7.39 -1.56
N GLY A 85 -1.90 -6.82 -2.18
CA GLY A 85 -0.58 -7.42 -2.32
C GLY A 85 0.14 -7.49 -0.96
N VAL A 86 0.49 -8.72 -0.56
CA VAL A 86 1.28 -9.03 0.63
C VAL A 86 2.77 -9.06 0.29
N LEU A 87 3.12 -9.66 -0.86
CA LEU A 87 4.46 -9.71 -1.43
C LEU A 87 4.39 -9.33 -2.92
N TYR A 88 5.40 -8.63 -3.44
CA TYR A 88 5.44 -8.28 -4.87
C TYR A 88 5.54 -9.53 -5.75
N GLU A 89 6.41 -10.46 -5.36
CA GLU A 89 6.51 -11.80 -5.92
C GLU A 89 6.30 -12.85 -4.82
N ALA A 90 5.66 -13.96 -5.18
CA ALA A 90 5.55 -15.09 -4.27
C ALA A 90 6.94 -15.70 -4.02
N LYS A 91 7.27 -16.02 -2.76
CA LYS A 91 8.58 -16.61 -2.40
C LYS A 91 8.87 -17.93 -3.13
N ASP A 92 7.84 -18.74 -3.33
CA ASP A 92 7.90 -19.98 -4.11
C ASP A 92 6.63 -20.11 -4.96
N PRO A 93 6.65 -19.66 -6.22
CA PRO A 93 5.49 -19.69 -7.11
C PRO A 93 4.93 -21.10 -7.37
N ASN A 94 5.72 -22.15 -7.14
CA ASN A 94 5.28 -23.54 -7.33
C ASN A 94 4.64 -24.13 -6.06
N HIS A 95 4.73 -23.45 -4.92
CA HIS A 95 4.13 -23.89 -3.68
C HIS A 95 2.65 -23.43 -3.60
N PRO A 96 1.67 -24.34 -3.44
CA PRO A 96 0.24 -23.99 -3.50
C PRO A 96 -0.22 -23.05 -2.38
N TRP A 97 0.57 -22.95 -1.30
CA TRP A 97 0.31 -22.04 -0.18
C TRP A 97 1.17 -20.77 -0.20
N ALA A 98 1.92 -20.51 -1.27
CA ALA A 98 2.65 -19.26 -1.39
C ALA A 98 1.67 -18.11 -1.67
N ILE A 99 1.67 -17.12 -0.77
CA ILE A 99 0.75 -15.99 -0.84
C ILE A 99 1.47 -14.80 -1.47
N ARG A 100 0.97 -14.35 -2.63
CA ARG A 100 1.30 -13.03 -3.20
C ARG A 100 0.25 -12.00 -2.79
N ASP A 101 -1.02 -12.32 -2.97
CA ASP A 101 -2.16 -11.44 -2.70
C ASP A 101 -3.16 -12.09 -1.73
N VAL A 102 -3.93 -11.24 -1.06
CA VAL A 102 -5.16 -11.61 -0.37
C VAL A 102 -6.34 -10.95 -1.07
N TYR A 103 -7.42 -11.70 -1.25
CA TYR A 103 -8.69 -11.21 -1.80
C TYR A 103 -9.74 -11.19 -0.69
N LEU A 104 -10.43 -10.07 -0.55
CA LEU A 104 -11.55 -9.89 0.38
C LEU A 104 -12.79 -9.47 -0.41
N ALA A 105 -13.98 -9.84 0.07
CA ALA A 105 -15.23 -9.45 -0.55
C ALA A 105 -16.35 -9.27 0.47
N HIS A 106 -17.33 -8.40 0.15
CA HIS A 106 -18.61 -8.28 0.87
C HIS A 106 -19.74 -7.86 -0.08
N PHE A 107 -20.98 -8.20 0.31
CA PHE A 107 -22.22 -7.94 -0.44
C PHE A 107 -23.40 -7.74 0.54
#